data_AF-A0A958BXH2-F1
#
_entry.id   AF-A0A958BXH2-F1
#
_cell.length_a   1.000
_cell.length_b   1.000
_cell.length_c   1.000
_cell.angle_alpha   90.00
_cell.angle_beta   90.00
_cell.angle_gamma   90.00
#
_symmetry.space_group_name_H-M   'P 1'
#
loop_
_entity.id
_entity.type
_entity.pdbx_description
1 polymer ?
#
loop_
_entity_poly.entity_id
_entity_poly.type
_entity_poly.pdbx_seq_one_letter_code
_entity_poly.pdbx_strand_id
1 'polypeptide(L)'
;MADFKDRIRVHIEGKEFSVVGGSFQAMLAAVKQINGRRFVSALKVWQLPGKAEEIKNQLAISGFQLEGGQAVSEAAPASSSAAAPTGNDRIRVMVNGQALAVVGGGFREMLDVVKTLPGRRFNGDSKLWEIPGDVGIIKNLIETAGFQLEGAGSIPSAAPAQTPAKAALPQRSVVPPPAYEPPDFSDDVDVPPYEPPDWWDDDNMPPPPVEPPDWFDEEAPPEPPDFPEPPNFSSAPSPRSASGSATSGGGDDQIRIRIGGIPMVVAGGSFQAMLAVVKNIPGRRFHSGDKVWDIPDDSTIDSVQQVVNAAGFVLKRG
;
A
#
# COMPACT_ATOMS: atom_id res chain seq x y z
N MET A 1 -32.87 22.23 11.65
CA MET A 1 -31.49 22.01 11.20
C MET A 1 -31.26 20.51 11.24
N ALA A 2 -30.93 19.88 10.13
CA ALA A 2 -30.68 18.45 10.09
C ALA A 2 -29.21 18.23 10.47
N ASP A 3 -28.96 17.73 11.68
CA ASP A 3 -27.63 17.29 12.08
C ASP A 3 -27.16 16.20 11.12
N PHE A 4 -26.13 16.50 10.33
CA PHE A 4 -25.43 15.50 9.53
C PHE A 4 -24.73 14.54 10.50
N LYS A 5 -25.47 13.53 10.95
CA LYS A 5 -24.91 12.44 11.74
C LYS A 5 -23.86 11.75 10.88
N ASP A 6 -22.59 11.87 11.27
CA ASP A 6 -21.51 11.07 10.70
C ASP A 6 -21.89 9.58 10.77
N ARG A 7 -21.62 8.83 9.71
CA ARG A 7 -21.90 7.39 9.65
C ARG A 7 -20.73 6.68 8.99
N ILE A 8 -20.37 5.51 9.53
CA ILE A 8 -19.39 4.62 8.91
C ILE A 8 -20.11 3.40 8.36
N ARG A 9 -19.90 3.10 7.08
CA ARG A 9 -20.49 1.94 6.41
C ARG A 9 -19.61 0.71 6.61
N VAL A 10 -20.22 -0.37 7.07
CA VAL A 10 -19.56 -1.66 7.31
C VAL A 10 -20.32 -2.79 6.62
N HIS A 11 -19.60 -3.78 6.12
CA HIS A 11 -20.14 -4.96 5.43
C HIS A 11 -19.89 -6.20 6.29
N ILE A 12 -20.96 -6.90 6.65
CA ILE A 12 -20.92 -8.08 7.51
C ILE A 12 -21.81 -9.15 6.87
N GLU A 13 -21.26 -10.33 6.58
CA GLU A 13 -21.99 -11.46 5.98
C GLU A 13 -22.81 -11.10 4.73
N GLY A 14 -22.28 -10.24 3.86
CA GLY A 14 -22.98 -9.84 2.64
C GLY A 14 -24.05 -8.74 2.86
N LYS A 15 -24.22 -8.22 4.07
CA LYS A 15 -25.18 -7.15 4.39
C LYS A 15 -24.47 -5.85 4.76
N GLU A 16 -25.01 -4.72 4.33
CA GLU A 16 -24.47 -3.39 4.64
C GLU A 16 -25.14 -2.84 5.91
N PHE A 17 -24.32 -2.35 6.82
CA PHE A 17 -24.71 -1.72 8.07
C PHE A 17 -24.05 -0.35 8.20
N SER A 18 -24.66 0.52 8.99
CA SER A 18 -24.13 1.83 9.36
C SER A 18 -23.85 1.86 10.87
N VAL A 19 -22.61 2.17 11.24
CA VAL A 19 -22.25 2.44 12.63
C VAL A 19 -22.58 3.90 12.94
N VAL A 20 -23.32 4.12 14.03
CA VAL A 20 -23.72 5.45 14.54
C VAL A 20 -23.46 5.53 16.04
N GLY A 21 -23.25 6.74 16.58
CA GLY A 21 -23.21 6.95 18.04
C GLY A 21 -21.94 7.61 18.59
N GLY A 22 -21.42 8.65 17.94
CA GLY A 22 -20.28 9.41 18.46
C GLY A 22 -19.62 10.23 17.37
N SER A 23 -18.39 10.69 17.61
CA SER A 23 -17.57 11.34 16.59
C SER A 23 -17.10 10.32 15.55
N PHE A 24 -16.87 10.78 14.32
CA PHE A 24 -16.35 9.95 13.22
C PHE A 24 -15.06 9.21 13.59
N GLN A 25 -14.13 9.89 14.27
CA GLN A 25 -12.86 9.29 14.68
C GLN A 25 -13.05 8.18 15.71
N ALA A 26 -13.95 8.36 16.68
CA ALA A 26 -14.24 7.34 17.69
C ALA A 26 -14.90 6.10 17.06
N MET A 27 -15.86 6.30 16.14
CA MET A 27 -16.47 5.21 15.39
C MET A 27 -15.43 4.44 14.55
N LEU A 28 -14.52 5.17 13.89
CA LEU A 28 -13.47 4.55 13.08
C LEU A 28 -12.47 3.77 13.94
N ALA A 29 -12.14 4.28 15.13
CA ALA A 29 -11.27 3.59 16.08
C ALA A 29 -11.89 2.26 16.55
N ALA A 30 -13.19 2.26 16.88
CA ALA A 30 -13.90 1.04 17.26
C ALA A 30 -13.93 0.01 16.11
N VAL A 31 -14.25 0.43 14.88
CA VAL A 31 -14.19 -0.44 13.69
C VAL A 31 -12.76 -0.97 13.48
N LYS A 32 -11.74 -0.17 13.80
CA LYS A 32 -10.33 -0.56 13.75
C LYS A 32 -9.88 -1.48 14.89
N GLN A 33 -10.68 -1.76 15.92
CA GLN A 33 -10.30 -2.74 16.95
C GLN A 33 -10.71 -4.16 16.57
N ILE A 34 -11.66 -4.31 15.64
CA ILE A 34 -12.19 -5.62 15.22
C ILE A 34 -11.13 -6.40 14.43
N ASN A 35 -10.76 -7.59 14.90
CA ASN A 35 -9.71 -8.40 14.26
C ASN A 35 -10.15 -8.94 12.88
N GLY A 36 -9.20 -9.00 11.94
CA GLY A 36 -9.44 -9.52 10.58
C GLY A 36 -10.26 -8.62 9.65
N ARG A 37 -10.55 -7.38 10.07
CA ARG A 37 -11.16 -6.33 9.22
C ARG A 37 -10.35 -6.06 7.96
N ARG A 38 -11.03 -5.76 6.85
CA ARG A 38 -10.41 -5.26 5.62
C ARG A 38 -11.16 -4.07 5.07
N PHE A 39 -10.46 -3.05 4.59
CA PHE A 39 -11.09 -1.91 3.95
C PHE A 39 -11.27 -2.16 2.45
N VAL A 40 -12.52 -2.16 1.98
CA VAL A 40 -12.85 -2.34 0.57
C VAL A 40 -12.95 -0.97 -0.08
N SER A 41 -11.83 -0.49 -0.62
CA SER A 41 -11.72 0.85 -1.23
C SER A 41 -12.60 1.05 -2.47
N ALA A 42 -13.11 -0.03 -3.08
CA ALA A 42 -14.10 0.04 -4.15
C ALA A 42 -15.44 0.63 -3.68
N LEU A 43 -15.87 0.25 -2.48
CA LEU A 43 -17.16 0.61 -1.92
C LEU A 43 -17.04 1.67 -0.81
N LYS A 44 -15.81 2.01 -0.41
CA LYS A 44 -15.51 2.83 0.78
C LYS A 44 -16.18 2.28 2.05
N VAL A 45 -16.25 0.95 2.17
CA VAL A 45 -16.82 0.25 3.32
C VAL A 45 -15.77 -0.61 4.00
N TRP A 46 -15.90 -0.78 5.31
CA TRP A 46 -15.11 -1.75 6.07
C TRP A 46 -15.79 -3.10 6.07
N GLN A 47 -15.12 -4.14 5.59
CA GLN A 47 -15.62 -5.50 5.69
C GLN A 47 -15.11 -6.16 6.96
N LEU A 48 -16.04 -6.60 7.79
CA LEU A 48 -15.76 -7.18 9.11
C LEU A 48 -16.04 -8.68 9.05
N PRO A 49 -15.09 -9.54 9.48
CA PRO A 49 -15.33 -10.96 9.59
C PRO A 49 -16.19 -11.26 10.83
N GLY A 50 -17.06 -12.27 10.74
CA GLY A 50 -17.89 -12.71 11.86
C GLY A 50 -19.39 -12.46 11.64
N LYS A 51 -20.19 -12.78 12.65
CA LYS A 51 -21.65 -12.62 12.62
C LYS A 51 -22.06 -11.21 13.01
N ALA A 52 -23.13 -10.70 12.41
CA ALA A 52 -23.63 -9.35 12.71
C ALA A 52 -23.94 -9.12 14.20
N GLU A 53 -24.42 -10.15 14.92
CA GLU A 53 -24.71 -10.05 16.36
C GLU A 53 -23.45 -9.88 17.23
N GLU A 54 -22.37 -10.57 16.89
CA GLU A 54 -21.10 -10.47 17.60
C GLU A 54 -20.48 -9.08 17.42
N ILE A 55 -20.46 -8.60 16.19
CA ILE A 55 -19.99 -7.25 15.86
C ILE A 55 -20.86 -6.17 16.53
N LYS A 56 -22.19 -6.38 16.56
CA LYS A 56 -23.11 -5.49 17.26
C LYS A 56 -22.80 -5.43 18.76
N ASN A 57 -22.52 -6.56 19.41
CA ASN A 57 -22.16 -6.60 20.82
C ASN A 57 -20.81 -5.90 21.07
N GLN A 58 -19.80 -6.13 20.24
CA GLN A 58 -18.50 -5.45 20.37
C GLN A 58 -18.61 -3.93 20.21
N LEU A 59 -19.38 -3.46 19.22
CA LEU A 59 -19.63 -2.04 19.02
C LEU A 59 -20.46 -1.43 20.16
N ALA A 60 -21.42 -2.18 20.71
CA ALA A 60 -22.23 -1.75 21.84
C ALA A 60 -21.41 -1.57 23.13
N ILE A 61 -20.41 -2.43 23.39
CA ILE A 61 -19.46 -2.27 24.50
C ILE A 61 -18.71 -0.93 24.39
N SER A 62 -18.44 -0.48 23.16
CA SER A 62 -17.78 0.79 22.87
C SER A 62 -18.74 1.98 22.79
N GLY A 63 -20.04 1.80 23.09
CA GLY A 63 -21.06 2.85 23.05
C GLY A 63 -21.64 3.16 21.66
N PHE A 64 -21.33 2.36 20.64
CA PHE A 64 -21.83 2.56 19.27
C PHE A 64 -22.99 1.63 18.95
N GLN A 65 -23.88 2.10 18.09
CA GLN A 65 -25.03 1.34 17.60
C GLN A 65 -24.82 0.97 16.13
N LEU A 66 -25.17 -0.27 15.79
CA LEU A 66 -25.17 -0.77 14.42
C LEU A 66 -26.60 -0.68 13.88
N GLU A 67 -26.85 0.25 12.96
CA GLU A 67 -28.12 0.45 12.26
C GLU A 67 -28.08 -0.19 10.86
N GLY A 68 -29.20 -0.71 10.37
CA GLY A 68 -29.32 -1.26 9.01
C GLY A 68 -29.38 -2.80 8.98
N GLY A 69 -28.74 -3.41 7.99
CA GLY A 69 -28.85 -4.85 7.72
C GLY A 69 -29.76 -5.21 6.54
N GLN A 70 -29.99 -4.25 5.63
CA GLN A 70 -30.55 -4.61 4.33
C GLN A 70 -29.58 -5.60 3.67
N ALA A 71 -30.13 -6.75 3.28
CA ALA A 71 -29.40 -7.65 2.39
C ALA A 71 -28.96 -6.82 1.20
N VAL A 72 -27.66 -6.81 0.91
CA VAL A 72 -27.19 -6.26 -0.35
C VAL A 72 -27.78 -7.21 -1.38
N SER A 73 -28.94 -6.87 -1.94
CA SER A 73 -29.45 -7.56 -3.10
C SER A 73 -28.32 -7.51 -4.09
N GLU A 74 -27.83 -8.68 -4.49
CA GLU A 74 -26.92 -8.92 -5.59
C GLU A 74 -27.62 -8.52 -6.89
N ALA A 75 -27.99 -7.25 -6.96
CA ALA A 75 -28.58 -6.58 -8.08
C ALA A 75 -27.45 -5.75 -8.67
N ALA A 76 -27.24 -5.95 -9.97
CA ALA A 76 -26.31 -5.25 -10.84
C ALA A 76 -26.12 -3.76 -10.45
N PRO A 77 -24.91 -3.21 -10.61
CA PRO A 77 -24.55 -1.89 -10.10
C PRO A 77 -25.44 -0.81 -10.72
N ALA A 78 -26.42 -0.33 -9.94
CA ALA A 78 -27.26 0.79 -10.30
C ALA A 78 -26.91 2.00 -9.40
N SER A 79 -26.20 2.94 -10.02
CA SER A 79 -26.46 4.37 -10.02
C SER A 79 -27.09 5.02 -8.78
N SER A 80 -26.29 5.87 -8.16
CA SER A 80 -26.71 7.17 -7.62
C SER A 80 -25.50 8.10 -7.70
N SER A 81 -25.51 9.35 -8.13
CA SER A 81 -26.46 10.22 -8.84
C SER A 81 -25.70 11.56 -8.96
N ALA A 82 -25.38 12.01 -10.18
CA ALA A 82 -25.35 13.41 -10.62
C ALA A 82 -24.85 13.47 -12.08
N ALA A 83 -25.69 14.05 -12.95
CA ALA A 83 -25.53 14.07 -14.39
C ALA A 83 -24.25 14.80 -14.85
N ALA A 84 -23.39 14.08 -15.56
CA ALA A 84 -22.40 14.60 -16.48
C ALA A 84 -22.41 13.69 -17.72
N PRO A 85 -22.15 14.22 -18.94
CA PRO A 85 -22.26 13.44 -20.18
C PRO A 85 -21.43 12.16 -20.05
N THR A 86 -21.92 11.08 -20.66
CA THR A 86 -21.25 9.78 -20.83
C THR A 86 -19.87 9.98 -21.43
N GLY A 87 -18.91 10.36 -20.59
CA GLY A 87 -17.51 10.41 -20.91
C GLY A 87 -17.10 8.97 -20.99
N ASN A 88 -16.83 8.49 -22.20
CA ASN A 88 -16.04 7.28 -22.37
C ASN A 88 -14.76 7.52 -21.57
N ASP A 89 -14.64 6.88 -20.41
CA ASP A 89 -13.41 6.93 -19.64
C ASP A 89 -12.31 6.37 -20.53
N ARG A 90 -11.24 7.16 -20.72
CA ARG A 90 -10.09 6.78 -21.53
C ARG A 90 -8.84 6.97 -20.71
N ILE A 91 -8.02 5.95 -20.63
CA ILE A 91 -6.69 6.07 -20.02
C ILE A 91 -5.69 6.27 -21.13
N ARG A 92 -4.96 7.38 -21.08
CA ARG A 92 -3.95 7.70 -22.07
C ARG A 92 -2.63 7.03 -21.69
N VAL A 93 -2.08 6.26 -22.63
CA VAL A 93 -0.83 5.53 -22.48
C VAL A 93 0.12 5.88 -23.63
N MET A 94 1.41 5.93 -23.36
CA MET A 94 2.45 6.15 -24.35
C MET A 94 3.29 4.88 -24.46
N VAL A 95 3.22 4.22 -25.62
CA VAL A 95 3.97 2.98 -25.88
C VAL A 95 4.97 3.27 -26.99
N ASN A 96 6.25 3.17 -26.68
CA ASN A 96 7.35 3.45 -27.63
C ASN A 96 7.20 4.79 -28.38
N GLY A 97 6.80 5.85 -27.66
CA GLY A 97 6.58 7.20 -28.21
C GLY A 97 5.24 7.40 -28.94
N GLN A 98 4.40 6.37 -29.05
CA GLN A 98 3.06 6.50 -29.62
C GLN A 98 2.02 6.70 -28.51
N ALA A 99 1.27 7.79 -28.58
CA ALA A 99 0.14 8.03 -27.70
C ALA A 99 -1.06 7.17 -28.14
N LEU A 100 -1.58 6.37 -27.22
CA LEU A 100 -2.69 5.44 -27.40
C LEU A 100 -3.70 5.65 -26.25
N ALA A 101 -4.94 5.22 -26.44
CA ALA A 101 -5.96 5.25 -25.40
C ALA A 101 -6.48 3.84 -25.13
N VAL A 102 -6.51 3.45 -23.87
CA VAL A 102 -7.20 2.25 -23.41
C VAL A 102 -8.67 2.60 -23.21
N VAL A 103 -9.56 1.85 -23.85
CA VAL A 103 -11.02 2.01 -23.81
C VAL A 103 -11.70 0.64 -23.62
N GLY A 104 -12.96 0.62 -23.22
CA GLY A 104 -13.77 -0.61 -23.19
C GLY A 104 -14.13 -1.18 -21.81
N GLY A 105 -13.98 -0.43 -20.73
CA GLY A 105 -14.48 -0.83 -19.41
C GLY A 105 -14.47 0.30 -18.39
N GLY A 106 -14.61 -0.03 -17.10
CA GLY A 106 -14.58 0.99 -16.05
C GLY A 106 -13.18 1.59 -15.89
N PHE A 107 -13.08 2.90 -15.61
CA PHE A 107 -11.79 3.59 -15.42
C PHE A 107 -10.85 2.85 -14.47
N ARG A 108 -11.40 2.30 -13.38
CA ARG A 108 -10.61 1.59 -12.37
C ARG A 108 -10.04 0.27 -12.89
N GLU A 109 -10.81 -0.48 -13.66
CA GLU A 109 -10.37 -1.76 -14.23
C GLU A 109 -9.30 -1.52 -15.30
N MET A 110 -9.52 -0.52 -16.17
CA MET A 110 -8.51 -0.09 -17.15
C MET A 110 -7.22 0.34 -16.45
N LEU A 111 -7.33 1.06 -15.33
CA LEU A 111 -6.17 1.55 -14.58
C LEU A 111 -5.43 0.41 -13.88
N ASP A 112 -6.13 -0.59 -13.36
CA ASP A 112 -5.52 -1.78 -12.78
C ASP A 112 -4.77 -2.60 -13.84
N VAL A 113 -5.31 -2.74 -15.06
CA VAL A 113 -4.59 -3.37 -16.17
C VAL A 113 -3.35 -2.58 -16.58
N VAL A 114 -3.46 -1.25 -16.72
CA VAL A 114 -2.27 -0.42 -17.00
C VAL A 114 -1.24 -0.57 -15.87
N LYS A 115 -1.69 -0.74 -14.63
CA LYS A 115 -0.85 -1.02 -13.46
C LYS A 115 -0.31 -2.44 -13.37
N THR A 116 -0.66 -3.39 -14.23
CA THR A 116 0.01 -4.70 -14.26
C THR A 116 1.13 -4.74 -15.30
N LEU A 117 1.16 -3.79 -16.24
CA LEU A 117 2.15 -3.75 -17.31
C LEU A 117 3.59 -3.50 -16.77
N PRO A 118 4.58 -4.30 -17.19
CA PRO A 118 5.95 -4.21 -16.69
C PRO A 118 6.63 -2.90 -17.16
N GLY A 119 7.49 -2.34 -16.31
CA GLY A 119 8.32 -1.18 -16.67
C GLY A 119 7.58 0.17 -16.80
N ARG A 120 6.27 0.21 -16.54
CA ARG A 120 5.46 1.43 -16.63
C ARG A 120 5.95 2.54 -15.71
N ARG A 121 5.85 3.79 -16.17
CA ARG A 121 6.08 5.01 -15.39
C ARG A 121 4.93 5.97 -15.62
N PHE A 122 4.47 6.64 -14.57
CA PHE A 122 3.44 7.67 -14.70
C PHE A 122 4.11 9.03 -14.80
N ASN A 123 3.86 9.74 -15.91
CA ASN A 123 4.32 11.10 -16.13
C ASN A 123 3.23 12.06 -15.62
N GLY A 124 3.50 12.70 -14.47
CA GLY A 124 2.55 13.57 -13.78
C GLY A 124 2.17 14.81 -14.58
N ASP A 125 3.12 15.40 -15.30
CA ASP A 125 2.93 16.61 -16.10
C ASP A 125 1.99 16.35 -17.28
N SER A 126 2.19 15.23 -17.98
CA SER A 126 1.40 14.88 -19.16
C SER A 126 0.15 14.06 -18.82
N LYS A 127 0.02 13.57 -17.59
CA LYS A 127 -0.99 12.60 -17.15
C LYS A 127 -1.03 11.36 -18.05
N LEU A 128 0.15 10.90 -18.48
CA LEU A 128 0.34 9.77 -19.39
C LEU A 128 1.10 8.66 -18.68
N TRP A 129 0.73 7.41 -18.96
CA TRP A 129 1.52 6.26 -18.57
C TRP A 129 2.50 5.92 -19.68
N GLU A 130 3.79 6.07 -19.43
CA GLU A 130 4.86 5.62 -20.32
C GLU A 130 5.12 4.13 -20.08
N ILE A 131 4.95 3.32 -21.12
CA ILE A 131 5.11 1.86 -21.05
C ILE A 131 6.22 1.48 -22.04
N PRO A 132 7.39 1.02 -21.56
CA PRO A 132 8.44 0.53 -22.42
C PRO A 132 8.04 -0.85 -22.98
N GLY A 133 8.03 -0.99 -24.31
CA GLY A 133 7.71 -2.26 -24.95
C GLY A 133 7.23 -2.11 -26.39
N ASP A 134 7.05 -3.26 -27.04
CA ASP A 134 6.45 -3.32 -28.37
C ASP A 134 4.94 -3.11 -28.31
N VAL A 135 4.40 -2.29 -29.21
CA VAL A 135 2.98 -1.94 -29.25
C VAL A 135 2.10 -3.17 -29.47
N GLY A 136 2.55 -4.15 -30.25
CA GLY A 136 1.82 -5.39 -30.50
C GLY A 136 1.68 -6.26 -29.24
N ILE A 137 2.74 -6.35 -28.43
CA ILE A 137 2.71 -7.09 -27.16
C ILE A 137 1.77 -6.41 -26.15
N ILE A 138 1.89 -5.08 -25.99
CA ILE A 138 1.04 -4.32 -25.06
C ILE A 138 -0.43 -4.36 -25.51
N LYS A 139 -0.69 -4.23 -26.81
CA LYS A 139 -2.03 -4.37 -27.37
C LYS A 139 -2.63 -5.74 -27.07
N ASN A 140 -1.89 -6.82 -27.31
CA ASN A 140 -2.37 -8.18 -27.04
C ASN A 140 -2.65 -8.40 -25.55
N LEU A 141 -1.80 -7.90 -24.65
CA LEU A 141 -2.02 -7.96 -23.19
C LEU A 141 -3.32 -7.25 -22.77
N ILE A 142 -3.56 -6.06 -23.32
CA ILE A 142 -4.75 -5.24 -23.01
C ILE A 142 -6.02 -5.88 -23.61
N GLU A 143 -5.94 -6.41 -24.83
CA GLU A 143 -7.03 -7.14 -25.49
C GLU A 143 -7.36 -8.46 -24.79
N THR A 144 -6.35 -9.18 -24.30
CA THR A 144 -6.53 -10.39 -23.49
C THR A 144 -7.25 -10.09 -22.17
N ALA A 145 -7.06 -8.89 -21.62
CA ALA A 145 -7.78 -8.42 -20.44
C ALA A 145 -9.20 -7.89 -20.75
N GLY A 146 -9.64 -7.92 -22.01
CA GLY A 146 -10.98 -7.50 -22.44
C GLY A 146 -11.10 -6.01 -22.79
N PHE A 147 -9.99 -5.28 -22.90
CA PHE A 147 -9.97 -3.85 -23.23
C PHE A 147 -9.46 -3.62 -24.65
N GLN A 148 -9.80 -2.48 -25.24
CA GLN A 148 -9.34 -2.09 -26.57
C GLN A 148 -8.30 -0.98 -26.48
N LEU A 149 -7.25 -1.08 -27.28
CA LEU A 149 -6.24 -0.05 -27.43
C LEU A 149 -6.53 0.74 -28.71
N GLU A 150 -7.17 1.90 -28.57
CA GLU A 150 -7.45 2.81 -29.69
C GLU A 150 -6.23 3.68 -29.99
N GLY A 151 -5.78 3.65 -31.25
CA GLY A 151 -4.76 4.56 -31.75
C GLY A 151 -5.28 6.01 -31.72
N ALA A 152 -4.46 6.95 -31.25
CA ALA A 152 -4.84 8.35 -31.08
C ALA A 152 -5.17 9.12 -32.39
N GLY A 153 -5.45 8.44 -33.50
CA GLY A 153 -5.86 9.06 -34.77
C GLY A 153 -7.18 9.85 -34.69
N SER A 154 -7.96 9.69 -33.62
CA SER A 154 -9.25 10.39 -33.43
C SER A 154 -9.37 11.12 -32.09
N ILE A 155 -8.27 11.30 -31.34
CA ILE A 155 -8.31 12.14 -30.15
C ILE A 155 -8.00 13.56 -30.63
N PRO A 156 -8.93 14.54 -30.51
CA PRO A 156 -8.56 15.93 -30.69
C PRO A 156 -7.44 16.20 -29.69
N SER A 157 -6.21 16.30 -30.21
CA SER A 157 -5.06 16.79 -29.49
C SER A 157 -5.53 18.11 -28.89
N ALA A 158 -5.72 18.14 -27.57
CA ALA A 158 -6.00 19.37 -26.87
C ALA A 158 -4.84 20.28 -27.26
N ALA A 159 -5.16 21.25 -28.12
CA ALA A 159 -4.17 22.12 -28.73
C ALA A 159 -3.25 22.61 -27.61
N PRO A 160 -1.92 22.55 -27.78
CA PRO A 160 -1.01 23.11 -26.80
C PRO A 160 -1.52 24.52 -26.52
N ALA A 161 -1.71 24.83 -25.23
CA ALA A 161 -2.18 26.13 -24.78
C ALA A 161 -1.52 27.20 -25.65
N GLN A 162 -2.35 27.90 -26.43
CA GLN A 162 -1.88 28.96 -27.31
C GLN A 162 -1.09 29.91 -26.43
N THR A 163 0.21 29.90 -26.61
CA THR A 163 1.08 30.98 -26.19
C THR A 163 0.45 32.25 -26.76
N PRO A 164 0.11 33.26 -25.95
CA PRO A 164 -0.46 34.48 -26.49
C PRO A 164 0.49 35.04 -27.55
N ALA A 165 -0.14 35.47 -28.65
CA ALA A 165 0.48 35.97 -29.85
C ALA A 165 1.75 36.76 -29.57
N LYS A 166 2.86 36.21 -30.08
CA LYS A 166 4.13 36.89 -30.26
C LYS A 166 3.87 38.13 -31.11
N ALA A 167 3.80 39.28 -30.43
CA ALA A 167 3.93 40.57 -31.07
C ALA A 167 5.19 40.53 -31.94
N ALA A 168 5.04 40.91 -33.21
CA ALA A 168 6.12 41.01 -34.17
C ALA A 168 7.19 41.98 -33.64
N LEU A 169 8.30 41.43 -33.17
CA LEU A 169 9.53 42.18 -32.91
C LEU A 169 10.42 42.09 -34.16
N PRO A 170 11.04 43.22 -34.57
CA PRO A 170 11.84 43.31 -35.79
C PRO A 170 13.06 42.39 -35.74
N GLN A 171 13.47 41.94 -36.93
CA GLN A 171 14.61 41.08 -37.19
C GLN A 171 15.85 41.53 -36.38
N ARG A 172 16.24 40.74 -35.38
CA ARG A 172 17.46 40.95 -34.60
C ARG A 172 18.57 40.13 -35.26
N SER A 173 19.58 40.85 -35.74
CA SER A 173 20.83 40.31 -36.29
C SER A 173 21.40 39.21 -35.40
N VAL A 174 21.80 38.10 -36.03
CA VAL A 174 22.49 36.98 -35.40
C VAL A 174 23.84 37.48 -34.88
N VAL A 175 23.94 37.72 -33.58
CA VAL A 175 25.20 37.91 -32.87
C VAL A 175 25.70 36.51 -32.49
N PRO A 176 26.97 36.15 -32.80
CA PRO A 176 27.53 34.87 -32.40
C PRO A 176 27.51 34.72 -30.88
N PRO A 177 27.27 33.49 -30.35
CA PRO A 177 27.21 33.27 -28.92
C PRO A 177 28.56 33.64 -28.27
N PRO A 178 28.56 34.36 -27.13
CA PRO A 178 29.76 34.57 -26.35
C PRO A 178 30.34 33.23 -25.90
N ALA A 179 31.67 33.16 -25.81
CA ALA A 179 32.38 32.00 -25.28
C ALA A 179 31.85 31.70 -23.87
N TYR A 180 31.55 30.43 -23.62
CA TYR A 180 31.05 29.96 -22.33
C TYR A 180 32.17 30.13 -21.28
N GLU A 181 32.07 31.18 -20.48
CA GLU A 181 32.83 31.29 -19.23
C GLU A 181 32.14 30.39 -18.18
N PRO A 182 32.85 29.46 -17.55
CA PRO A 182 32.30 28.68 -16.44
C PRO A 182 31.91 29.65 -15.32
N PRO A 183 30.75 29.48 -14.67
CA PRO A 183 30.34 30.32 -13.55
C PRO A 183 31.43 30.31 -12.48
N ASP A 184 31.94 31.49 -12.19
CA ASP A 184 32.92 31.72 -11.14
C ASP A 184 32.19 31.58 -9.78
N PHE A 185 32.34 30.41 -9.15
CA PHE A 185 31.78 30.13 -7.82
C PHE A 185 32.62 30.74 -6.69
N SER A 186 33.54 31.65 -7.01
CA SER A 186 34.42 32.30 -6.05
C SER A 186 33.84 33.60 -5.47
N ASP A 187 32.66 34.04 -5.93
CA ASP A 187 31.93 35.11 -5.25
C ASP A 187 31.33 34.54 -3.95
N ASP A 188 32.01 34.89 -2.87
CA ASP A 188 31.66 34.88 -1.46
C ASP A 188 30.17 35.25 -1.27
N VAL A 189 29.28 34.28 -1.48
CA VAL A 189 27.89 34.37 -1.06
C VAL A 189 27.95 34.35 0.45
N ASP A 190 27.84 35.54 1.02
CA ASP A 190 27.48 35.82 2.41
C ASP A 190 26.18 35.06 2.69
N VAL A 191 26.32 33.76 3.01
CA VAL A 191 25.21 32.89 3.38
C VAL A 191 24.72 33.48 4.69
N PRO A 192 23.52 34.08 4.74
CA PRO A 192 23.00 34.59 5.99
C PRO A 192 23.04 33.45 7.00
N PRO A 193 23.48 33.69 8.25
CA PRO A 193 23.54 32.65 9.27
C PRO A 193 22.18 31.97 9.31
N TYR A 194 22.18 30.65 9.14
CA TYR A 194 20.97 29.86 9.17
C TYR A 194 20.31 30.05 10.55
N GLU A 195 19.28 30.88 10.61
CA GLU A 195 18.41 30.97 11.78
C GLU A 195 17.49 29.74 11.73
N PRO A 196 17.60 28.82 12.70
CA PRO A 196 16.67 27.71 12.78
C PRO A 196 15.26 28.28 12.94
N PRO A 197 14.27 27.78 12.19
CA PRO A 197 12.91 28.30 12.26
C PRO A 197 12.33 28.17 13.69
N ASP A 198 11.52 29.16 14.12
CA ASP A 198 10.98 29.36 15.50
C ASP A 198 10.31 28.15 16.18
N TRP A 199 10.09 27.04 15.47
CA TRP A 199 9.59 25.78 16.05
C TRP A 199 10.70 24.88 16.60
N TRP A 200 11.97 25.31 16.51
CA TRP A 200 13.12 24.69 17.17
C TRP A 200 13.43 25.27 18.55
N ASP A 201 12.78 26.36 18.95
CA ASP A 201 12.90 26.85 20.33
C ASP A 201 12.22 25.87 21.29
N ASP A 202 13.04 25.29 22.18
CA ASP A 202 12.68 24.28 23.17
C ASP A 202 11.51 24.74 24.08
N ASP A 203 11.32 26.06 24.20
CA ASP A 203 10.22 26.71 24.94
C ASP A 203 8.83 26.55 24.28
N ASN A 204 8.77 26.12 23.02
CA ASN A 204 7.50 25.90 22.30
C ASN A 204 7.19 24.41 22.09
N MET A 205 7.89 23.51 22.82
CA MET A 205 7.46 22.12 22.89
C MET A 205 6.06 22.05 23.53
N PRO A 206 5.09 21.34 22.93
CA PRO A 206 3.85 21.04 23.63
C PRO A 206 4.23 20.33 24.94
N PRO A 207 3.57 20.67 26.06
CA PRO A 207 3.87 20.05 27.34
C PRO A 207 3.79 18.53 27.18
N PRO A 208 4.69 17.77 27.84
CA PRO A 208 4.65 16.31 27.77
C PRO A 208 3.22 15.85 28.10
N PRO A 209 2.71 14.82 27.40
CA PRO A 209 1.39 14.30 27.68
C PRO A 209 1.30 14.02 29.18
N VAL A 210 0.27 14.59 29.81
CA VAL A 210 -0.02 14.41 31.25
C VAL A 210 -0.03 12.92 31.51
N GLU A 211 0.79 12.46 32.46
CA GLU A 211 0.81 11.06 32.88
C GLU A 211 -0.64 10.63 33.18
N PRO A 212 -1.07 9.47 32.66
CA PRO A 212 -2.40 8.99 32.95
C PRO A 212 -2.53 8.88 34.48
N PRO A 213 -3.63 9.39 35.07
CA PRO A 213 -3.78 9.39 36.53
C PRO A 213 -3.65 7.97 37.10
N ASP A 214 -2.97 7.85 38.25
CA ASP A 214 -2.58 6.61 38.96
C ASP A 214 -3.68 5.56 39.20
N TRP A 215 -4.95 5.86 38.90
CA TRP A 215 -6.01 4.85 38.95
C TRP A 215 -5.90 3.79 37.84
N PHE A 216 -5.03 4.00 36.82
CA PHE A 216 -4.76 2.99 35.80
C PHE A 216 -3.78 1.89 36.28
N ASP A 217 -3.11 2.09 37.43
CA ASP A 217 -2.21 1.12 38.07
C ASP A 217 -2.90 0.27 39.15
N GLU A 218 -4.21 0.48 39.40
CA GLU A 218 -4.93 -0.16 40.50
C GLU A 218 -6.10 -1.00 39.98
N GLU A 219 -5.79 -2.14 39.35
CA GLU A 219 -6.40 -3.45 39.68
C GLU A 219 -5.66 -4.55 38.90
N ALA A 220 -4.68 -5.18 39.52
CA ALA A 220 -4.21 -6.47 39.03
C ALA A 220 -5.44 -7.40 38.97
N PRO A 221 -5.74 -8.01 37.80
CA PRO A 221 -6.89 -8.90 37.69
C PRO A 221 -6.76 -9.99 38.77
N PRO A 222 -7.85 -10.34 39.48
CA PRO A 222 -7.81 -11.37 40.50
C PRO A 222 -7.16 -12.62 39.93
N GLU A 223 -6.22 -13.20 40.68
CA GLU A 223 -5.60 -14.46 40.30
C GLU A 223 -6.70 -15.45 39.89
N PRO A 224 -6.58 -16.07 38.70
CA PRO A 224 -7.58 -17.04 38.27
C PRO A 224 -7.69 -18.12 39.35
N PRO A 225 -8.92 -18.58 39.66
CA PRO A 225 -9.09 -19.64 40.66
C PRO A 225 -8.24 -20.84 40.28
N ASP A 226 -7.56 -21.41 41.28
CA ASP A 226 -6.75 -22.62 41.19
C ASP A 226 -7.59 -23.74 40.55
N PHE A 227 -7.48 -23.89 39.23
CA PHE A 227 -8.09 -25.01 38.53
C PHE A 227 -7.26 -26.24 38.87
N PRO A 228 -7.87 -27.33 39.36
CA PRO A 228 -7.13 -28.56 39.61
C PRO A 228 -6.40 -28.97 38.33
N GLU A 229 -5.09 -29.18 38.44
CA GLU A 229 -4.23 -29.63 37.34
C GLU A 229 -4.97 -30.70 36.53
N PRO A 230 -5.17 -30.50 35.22
CA PRO A 230 -5.75 -31.54 34.41
C PRO A 230 -4.86 -32.79 34.54
N PRO A 231 -5.46 -33.99 34.63
CA PRO A 231 -4.69 -35.22 34.75
C PRO A 231 -3.65 -35.27 33.64
N ASN A 232 -2.41 -35.53 34.05
CA ASN A 232 -1.23 -35.61 33.21
C ASN A 232 -1.44 -36.66 32.11
N PHE A 233 -2.05 -36.27 31.01
CA PHE A 233 -2.17 -37.08 29.81
C PHE A 233 -0.78 -37.12 29.18
N SER A 234 -0.06 -38.16 29.58
CA SER A 234 1.16 -38.64 28.95
C SER A 234 1.08 -38.49 27.43
N SER A 235 2.09 -37.81 26.88
CA SER A 235 2.63 -38.05 25.54
C SER A 235 1.68 -37.76 24.37
N ALA A 236 1.50 -36.48 24.06
CA ALA A 236 1.28 -36.12 22.66
C ALA A 236 2.53 -36.55 21.85
N PRO A 237 2.39 -37.36 20.79
CA PRO A 237 3.53 -37.75 19.97
C PRO A 237 4.11 -36.48 19.34
N SER A 238 5.42 -36.31 19.49
CA SER A 238 6.21 -35.31 18.75
C SER A 238 5.75 -35.29 17.30
N PRO A 239 5.58 -34.11 16.67
CA PRO A 239 5.27 -34.05 15.25
C PRO A 239 6.34 -34.87 14.53
N ARG A 240 5.89 -35.96 13.90
CA ARG A 240 6.73 -36.77 13.02
C ARG A 240 7.32 -35.81 12.00
N SER A 241 8.60 -35.47 12.17
CA SER A 241 9.42 -34.97 11.10
C SER A 241 9.21 -35.91 9.92
N ALA A 242 8.58 -35.41 8.87
CA ALA A 242 8.47 -36.11 7.61
C ALA A 242 9.90 -36.26 7.06
N SER A 243 10.57 -37.31 7.52
CA SER A 243 11.77 -37.88 6.93
C SER A 243 11.34 -38.52 5.63
N GLY A 244 11.15 -37.68 4.62
CA GLY A 244 10.77 -38.04 3.27
C GLY A 244 11.94 -37.74 2.34
N SER A 245 12.63 -38.80 1.96
CA SER A 245 13.44 -38.92 0.74
C SER A 245 14.67 -38.00 0.62
N ALA A 246 15.75 -38.51 1.20
CA ALA A 246 17.08 -38.37 0.63
C ALA A 246 17.07 -38.79 -0.86
N THR A 247 17.13 -37.80 -1.76
CA THR A 247 17.61 -38.00 -3.13
C THR A 247 18.68 -36.94 -3.42
N SER A 248 19.92 -37.38 -3.25
CA SER A 248 21.12 -37.06 -4.04
C SER A 248 21.18 -35.70 -4.73
N GLY A 249 22.08 -34.85 -4.24
CA GLY A 249 22.54 -33.63 -4.92
C GLY A 249 22.48 -32.39 -4.02
N GLY A 250 23.01 -32.49 -2.80
CA GLY A 250 22.93 -31.47 -1.75
C GLY A 250 23.71 -30.19 -2.08
N GLY A 251 23.17 -29.37 -2.98
CA GLY A 251 23.33 -27.93 -2.85
C GLY A 251 22.50 -27.51 -1.65
N ASP A 252 23.13 -26.96 -0.62
CA ASP A 252 22.39 -26.34 0.48
C ASP A 252 21.46 -25.29 -0.12
N ASP A 253 20.15 -25.55 -0.12
CA ASP A 253 19.16 -24.56 -0.49
C ASP A 253 19.36 -23.35 0.42
N GLN A 254 19.65 -22.20 -0.19
CA GLN A 254 20.01 -20.98 0.50
C GLN A 254 19.26 -19.81 -0.12
N ILE A 255 18.66 -18.96 0.72
CA ILE A 255 18.04 -17.70 0.28
C ILE A 255 18.94 -16.55 0.70
N ARG A 256 19.37 -15.75 -0.29
CA ARG A 256 20.18 -14.55 -0.06
C ARG A 256 19.27 -13.38 0.32
N ILE A 257 19.59 -12.74 1.43
CA ILE A 257 18.90 -11.53 1.90
C ILE A 257 19.93 -10.42 2.20
N ARG A 258 19.53 -9.16 2.12
CA ARG A 258 20.28 -7.99 2.58
C ARG A 258 19.48 -7.35 3.70
N ILE A 259 20.11 -7.08 4.84
CA ILE A 259 19.51 -6.37 5.97
C ILE A 259 20.39 -5.16 6.22
N GLY A 260 19.90 -3.94 6.02
CA GLY A 260 20.76 -2.77 6.19
C GLY A 260 21.94 -2.73 5.21
N GLY A 261 21.77 -3.32 4.01
CA GLY A 261 22.86 -3.52 3.04
C GLY A 261 23.84 -4.66 3.38
N ILE A 262 23.72 -5.32 4.54
CA ILE A 262 24.60 -6.43 4.95
C ILE A 262 24.10 -7.74 4.31
N PRO A 263 24.91 -8.44 3.51
CA PRO A 263 24.52 -9.71 2.90
C PRO A 263 24.44 -10.82 3.95
N MET A 264 23.32 -11.52 3.94
CA MET A 264 23.00 -12.65 4.82
C MET A 264 22.39 -13.79 4.01
N VAL A 265 22.42 -14.99 4.57
CA VAL A 265 21.90 -16.21 3.98
C VAL A 265 21.02 -16.93 4.99
N VAL A 266 19.78 -17.23 4.59
CA VAL A 266 18.89 -18.12 5.34
C VAL A 266 19.11 -19.55 4.85
N ALA A 267 19.40 -20.46 5.77
CA ALA A 267 19.60 -21.89 5.52
C ALA A 267 18.87 -22.73 6.57
N GLY A 268 18.55 -23.99 6.25
CA GLY A 268 18.06 -24.96 7.24
C GLY A 268 16.65 -25.51 7.01
N GLY A 269 16.33 -25.95 5.80
CA GLY A 269 15.07 -26.64 5.50
C GLY A 269 14.74 -26.58 4.00
N SER A 270 13.48 -26.78 3.65
CA SER A 270 13.08 -26.68 2.24
C SER A 270 13.06 -25.22 1.77
N PHE A 271 13.44 -24.99 0.50
CA PHE A 271 13.40 -23.66 -0.12
C PHE A 271 12.04 -22.95 0.04
N GLN A 272 10.94 -23.69 -0.11
CA GLN A 272 9.59 -23.12 0.03
C GLN A 272 9.30 -22.64 1.46
N ALA A 273 9.75 -23.37 2.48
CA ALA A 273 9.52 -22.98 3.86
C ALA A 273 10.36 -21.75 4.23
N MET A 274 11.63 -21.69 3.78
CA MET A 274 12.47 -20.49 3.93
C MET A 274 11.85 -19.28 3.22
N LEU A 275 11.33 -19.47 2.00
CA LEU A 275 10.69 -18.40 1.24
C LEU A 275 9.42 -17.88 1.93
N ALA A 276 8.65 -18.75 2.57
CA ALA A 276 7.46 -18.36 3.33
C ALA A 276 7.82 -17.46 4.52
N VAL A 277 8.90 -17.77 5.23
CA VAL A 277 9.41 -16.95 6.34
C VAL A 277 9.90 -15.59 5.86
N VAL A 278 10.73 -15.57 4.81
CA VAL A 278 11.21 -14.31 4.22
C VAL A 278 10.02 -13.48 3.72
N LYS A 279 8.96 -14.11 3.21
CA LYS A 279 7.70 -13.46 2.80
C LYS A 279 6.85 -12.90 3.95
N ASN A 280 7.19 -13.15 5.22
CA ASN A 280 6.48 -12.56 6.35
C ASN A 280 7.20 -11.34 6.93
N ILE A 281 8.44 -11.04 6.50
CA ILE A 281 9.19 -9.88 6.96
C ILE A 281 8.58 -8.59 6.37
N PRO A 282 8.18 -7.60 7.19
CA PRO A 282 7.62 -6.34 6.71
C PRO A 282 8.66 -5.54 5.90
N GLY A 283 8.19 -4.71 4.95
CA GLY A 283 9.06 -3.81 4.18
C GLY A 283 9.97 -4.44 3.11
N ARG A 284 10.09 -5.79 3.09
CA ARG A 284 10.95 -6.53 2.15
C ARG A 284 10.68 -6.20 0.67
N ARG A 285 11.73 -6.22 -0.14
CA ARG A 285 11.69 -6.08 -1.61
C ARG A 285 12.49 -7.20 -2.26
N PHE A 286 12.04 -7.72 -3.39
CA PHE A 286 12.79 -8.76 -4.12
C PHE A 286 13.48 -8.16 -5.34
N HIS A 287 14.80 -8.31 -5.42
CA HIS A 287 15.60 -7.90 -6.57
C HIS A 287 15.85 -9.09 -7.48
N SER A 288 15.11 -9.16 -8.59
CA SER A 288 15.17 -10.29 -9.52
C SER A 288 16.51 -10.46 -10.24
N GLY A 289 17.26 -9.36 -10.43
CA GLY A 289 18.59 -9.39 -11.06
C GLY A 289 19.61 -10.19 -10.23
N ASP A 290 19.66 -9.92 -8.93
CA ASP A 290 20.61 -10.55 -8.01
C ASP A 290 20.03 -11.80 -7.32
N LYS A 291 18.71 -12.02 -7.44
CA LYS A 291 17.93 -13.01 -6.67
C LYS A 291 18.12 -12.83 -5.15
N VAL A 292 18.11 -11.57 -4.71
CA VAL A 292 18.29 -11.16 -3.30
C VAL A 292 17.04 -10.48 -2.79
N TRP A 293 16.64 -10.79 -1.55
CA TRP A 293 15.63 -10.02 -0.84
C TRP A 293 16.28 -8.89 -0.06
N ASP A 294 15.86 -7.65 -0.28
CA ASP A 294 16.33 -6.48 0.45
C ASP A 294 15.33 -6.15 1.55
N ILE A 295 15.82 -6.07 2.79
CA ILE A 295 15.05 -5.76 3.99
C ILE A 295 15.48 -4.36 4.44
N PRO A 296 14.54 -3.41 4.55
CA PRO A 296 14.85 -2.02 4.85
C PRO A 296 15.53 -1.84 6.22
N ASP A 297 16.25 -0.73 6.36
CA ASP A 297 17.11 -0.41 7.50
C ASP A 297 16.34 -0.21 8.82
N ASP A 298 15.01 -0.07 8.74
CA ASP A 298 14.09 -0.02 9.89
C ASP A 298 13.97 -1.39 10.59
N SER A 299 14.39 -2.47 9.94
CA SER A 299 14.41 -3.82 10.51
C SER A 299 15.80 -4.17 11.04
N THR A 300 15.93 -4.32 12.36
CA THR A 300 17.20 -4.73 12.98
C THR A 300 17.54 -6.20 12.63
N ILE A 301 18.84 -6.51 12.55
CA ILE A 301 19.33 -7.88 12.32
C ILE A 301 18.75 -8.84 13.37
N ASP A 302 18.66 -8.41 14.63
CA ASP A 302 18.11 -9.21 15.74
C ASP A 302 16.64 -9.57 15.52
N SER A 303 15.82 -8.63 15.01
CA SER A 303 14.42 -8.88 14.72
C SER A 303 14.26 -9.92 13.60
N VAL A 304 15.02 -9.77 12.52
CA VAL A 304 15.02 -10.74 11.42
C VAL A 304 15.52 -12.11 11.89
N GLN A 305 16.59 -12.13 12.68
CA GLN A 305 17.14 -13.36 13.26
C GLN A 305 16.14 -14.05 14.19
N GLN A 306 15.39 -13.31 15.00
CA GLN A 306 14.34 -13.86 15.87
C GLN A 306 13.23 -14.52 15.05
N VAL A 307 12.76 -13.88 13.97
CA VAL A 307 11.73 -14.45 13.08
C VAL A 307 12.23 -15.71 12.37
N VAL A 308 13.46 -15.70 11.88
CA VAL A 308 14.10 -16.83 11.19
C VAL A 308 14.31 -18.00 12.16
N ASN A 309 14.82 -17.74 13.35
CA ASN A 309 15.05 -18.76 14.39
C ASN A 309 13.73 -19.34 14.93
N ALA A 310 12.71 -18.51 15.12
CA ALA A 310 11.38 -18.95 15.56
C ALA A 310 10.74 -19.94 14.57
N ALA A 311 11.10 -19.84 13.29
CA ALA A 311 10.66 -20.76 12.24
C ALA A 311 11.60 -21.97 12.03
N GLY A 312 12.65 -22.12 12.86
CA GLY A 312 13.58 -23.26 12.82
C GLY A 312 14.68 -23.14 11.76
N PHE A 313 14.89 -21.96 11.19
CA PHE A 313 15.95 -21.70 10.21
C PHE A 313 17.14 -21.00 10.87
N VAL A 314 18.29 -21.03 10.20
CA VAL A 314 19.53 -20.38 10.65
C VAL A 314 19.86 -19.23 9.71
N LEU A 315 20.05 -18.04 10.28
CA LEU A 315 20.58 -16.88 9.58
C LEU A 315 22.12 -16.90 9.68
N LYS A 316 22.81 -16.95 8.55
CA LYS A 316 24.27 -16.91 8.45
C LYS A 316 24.71 -15.65 7.72
N ARG A 317 25.88 -15.12 8.07
CA ARG A 317 26.51 -14.05 7.29
C ARG A 317 27.01 -14.61 5.96
N GLY A 318 26.59 -13.97 4.86
CA GLY A 318 26.87 -14.38 3.49
C GLY A 318 28.15 -13.81 2.91
#